data_AF-A0A2P2KG11-F1
#
_entry.id   AF-A0A2P2KG11-F1
#
_cell.length_a   1.000
_cell.length_b   1.000
_cell.length_c   1.000
_cell.angle_alpha   90.00
_cell.angle_beta   90.00
_cell.angle_gamma   90.00
#
_symmetry.space_group_name_H-M   'P 1'
#
loop_
_entity.id
_entity.type
_entity.pdbx_description
1 polymer ?
#
loop_
_entity_poly.entity_id
_entity_poly.type
_entity_poly.pdbx_seq_one_letter_code
_entity_poly.pdbx_strand_id
1 'polypeptide(L)'
;MKAMVSSWLADAIMYELWLGTDGSSAHKIYYSDLPWIIGKALFVKQVYGVKQRLGITKENAEKREEEIYNRAKIAFGALSNRLGEQNFLFDRPSSLDASLLAHVLFTLNALPETSVLRSTLLEFSNMSRYAEKLKTEFLEASSSSSSYPQTQSDFSSSSRRKGPSNSS
;
A
#
# COMPACT_ATOMS: atom_id res chain seq x y z
N MET A 1 -13.51 -0.03 16.25
CA MET A 1 -13.09 -0.55 14.93
C MET A 1 -12.29 0.46 14.11
N LYS A 2 -12.73 1.73 13.94
CA LYS A 2 -11.95 2.74 13.22
C LYS A 2 -10.50 2.86 13.73
N ALA A 3 -10.32 2.97 15.05
CA ALA A 3 -8.99 2.99 15.67
C ALA A 3 -8.16 1.73 15.36
N MET A 4 -8.76 0.53 15.36
CA MET A 4 -8.03 -0.71 15.05
C MET A 4 -7.45 -0.68 13.62
N VAL A 5 -8.22 -0.18 12.65
CA VAL A 5 -7.73 -0.06 11.26
C VAL A 5 -6.74 1.10 11.13
N SER A 6 -7.10 2.29 11.64
CA SER A 6 -6.30 3.50 11.42
C SER A 6 -5.05 3.62 12.29
N SER A 7 -4.92 2.85 13.37
CA SER A 7 -3.70 2.79 14.18
C SER A 7 -3.10 1.39 14.19
N TRP A 8 -3.77 0.36 14.73
CA TRP A 8 -3.11 -0.94 14.94
C TRP A 8 -2.68 -1.61 13.64
N LEU A 9 -3.57 -1.71 12.64
CA LEU A 9 -3.22 -2.29 11.34
C LEU A 9 -2.26 -1.39 10.56
N ALA A 10 -2.46 -0.07 10.62
CA ALA A 10 -1.58 0.88 9.96
C ALA A 10 -0.14 0.82 10.51
N ASP A 11 0.01 0.76 11.83
CA ASP A 11 1.29 0.65 12.51
C ASP A 11 1.96 -0.70 12.21
N ALA A 12 1.17 -1.79 12.11
CA ALA A 12 1.67 -3.10 11.73
C ALA A 12 2.16 -3.16 10.27
N ILE A 13 1.40 -2.62 9.31
CA ILE A 13 1.85 -2.51 7.91
C ILE A 13 3.12 -1.67 7.83
N MET A 14 3.17 -0.55 8.56
CA MET A 14 4.34 0.31 8.59
C MET A 14 5.56 -0.40 9.20
N TYR A 15 5.38 -1.15 10.28
CA TYR A 15 6.44 -1.97 10.86
C TYR A 15 6.94 -3.02 9.85
N GLU A 16 6.02 -3.82 9.31
CA GLU A 16 6.34 -4.92 8.40
C GLU A 16 7.07 -4.45 7.14
N LEU A 17 6.59 -3.38 6.52
CA LEU A 17 7.14 -2.84 5.28
C LEU A 17 8.55 -2.29 5.45
N TRP A 18 8.83 -1.63 6.59
CA TRP A 18 10.07 -0.89 6.80
C TRP A 18 11.09 -1.62 7.68
N LEU A 19 10.65 -2.54 8.54
CA LEU A 19 11.51 -3.22 9.53
C LEU A 19 11.32 -4.72 9.59
N GLY A 20 10.08 -5.22 9.44
CA GLY A 20 9.77 -6.65 9.61
C GLY A 20 10.19 -7.52 8.42
N THR A 21 10.50 -6.91 7.28
CA THR A 21 10.91 -7.61 6.05
C THR A 21 12.27 -7.11 5.57
N ASP A 22 12.82 -7.76 4.53
CA ASP A 22 14.11 -7.39 3.92
C ASP A 22 14.12 -6.02 3.21
N GLY A 23 12.98 -5.32 3.18
CA GLY A 23 12.84 -4.01 2.55
C GLY A 23 12.73 -4.06 1.03
N SER A 24 12.71 -5.26 0.42
CA SER A 24 12.57 -5.43 -1.03
C SER A 24 11.27 -4.82 -1.55
N SER A 25 10.16 -5.05 -0.85
CA SER A 25 8.86 -4.45 -1.14
C SER A 25 8.87 -2.93 -1.05
N ALA A 26 9.45 -2.37 0.02
CA ALA A 26 9.56 -0.93 0.17
C ALA A 26 10.39 -0.29 -0.95
N HIS A 27 11.50 -0.93 -1.33
CA HIS A 27 12.33 -0.47 -2.44
C HIS A 27 11.57 -0.52 -3.76
N LYS A 28 10.92 -1.65 -4.07
CA LYS A 28 10.14 -1.83 -5.29
C LYS A 28 9.00 -0.81 -5.43
N ILE A 29 8.35 -0.44 -4.33
CA ILE A 29 7.17 0.45 -4.35
C ILE A 29 7.57 1.92 -4.39
N TYR A 30 8.57 2.33 -3.61
CA TYR A 30 8.86 3.75 -3.38
C TYR A 30 10.14 4.26 -4.07
N TYR A 31 11.06 3.37 -4.41
CA TYR A 31 12.43 3.76 -4.77
C TYR A 31 12.96 3.09 -6.04
N SER A 32 12.17 2.26 -6.72
CA SER A 32 12.59 1.55 -7.95
C SER A 32 13.07 2.50 -9.04
N ASP A 33 12.47 3.68 -9.10
CA ASP A 33 12.71 4.68 -10.15
C ASP A 33 13.82 5.67 -9.76
N LEU A 34 14.42 5.51 -8.58
CA LEU A 34 15.44 6.41 -8.06
C LEU A 34 16.86 5.83 -8.23
N PRO A 35 17.87 6.70 -8.43
CA PRO A 35 19.26 6.28 -8.32
C PRO A 35 19.54 5.61 -6.97
N TRP A 36 20.33 4.53 -6.98
CA TRP A 36 20.51 3.64 -5.83
C TRP A 36 20.91 4.36 -4.53
N ILE A 37 21.77 5.39 -4.63
CA ILE A 37 22.25 6.17 -3.48
C ILE A 37 21.10 6.96 -2.85
N ILE A 38 20.28 7.61 -3.69
CA ILE A 38 19.15 8.42 -3.24
C ILE A 38 18.10 7.50 -2.59
N GLY A 39 17.76 6.40 -3.26
CA GLY A 39 16.83 5.40 -2.73
C GLY A 39 17.28 4.85 -1.38
N LYS A 40 18.57 4.52 -1.23
CA LYS A 40 19.15 4.04 0.03
C LYS A 40 19.07 5.08 1.15
N ALA A 41 19.41 6.34 0.86
CA ALA A 41 19.35 7.41 1.85
C ALA A 41 17.92 7.67 2.34
N LEU A 42 16.95 7.70 1.42
CA LEU A 42 15.53 7.86 1.75
C LEU A 42 15.00 6.67 2.54
N PHE A 43 15.37 5.43 2.17
CA PHE A 43 15.01 4.24 2.93
C PHE A 43 15.50 4.32 4.38
N VAL A 44 16.77 4.65 4.62
CA VAL A 44 17.32 4.79 5.98
C VAL A 44 16.59 5.87 6.78
N LYS A 45 16.29 7.02 6.16
CA LYS A 45 15.51 8.09 6.80
C LYS A 45 14.11 7.60 7.19
N GLN A 46 13.45 6.84 6.31
CA GLN A 46 12.12 6.31 6.57
C GLN A 46 12.14 5.27 7.70
N VAL A 47 13.10 4.34 7.69
CA VAL A 47 13.29 3.37 8.78
C VAL A 47 13.48 4.08 10.12
N TYR A 48 14.32 5.12 10.18
CA TYR A 48 14.49 5.90 11.40
C TYR A 48 13.19 6.56 11.85
N GLY A 49 12.45 7.19 10.93
CA GLY A 49 11.16 7.82 11.23
C GLY A 49 10.12 6.82 11.76
N VAL A 50 10.07 5.62 11.19
CA VAL A 50 9.18 4.55 11.65
C VAL A 50 9.57 4.06 13.04
N LYS A 51 10.87 3.87 13.32
CA LYS A 51 11.34 3.52 14.67
C LYS A 51 10.91 4.55 15.72
N GLN A 52 11.09 5.83 15.42
CA GLN A 52 10.66 6.91 16.32
C GLN A 52 9.15 6.91 16.54
N ARG A 53 8.36 6.83 15.47
CA ARG A 53 6.90 6.81 15.55
C ARG A 53 6.36 5.62 16.33
N LEU A 54 6.98 4.45 16.18
CA LEU A 54 6.59 3.22 16.87
C LEU A 54 7.27 3.06 18.23
N GLY A 55 8.07 4.02 18.68
CA GLY A 55 8.79 3.96 19.96
C GLY A 55 9.75 2.77 20.06
N ILE A 56 10.33 2.36 18.93
CA ILE A 56 11.27 1.24 18.84
C ILE A 56 12.69 1.73 19.12
N THR A 57 13.27 1.22 20.19
CA THR A 57 14.68 1.39 20.57
C THR A 57 15.40 0.05 20.47
N LYS A 58 16.71 0.03 20.71
CA LYS A 58 17.47 -1.23 20.68
C LYS A 58 17.06 -2.15 21.83
N GLU A 59 16.71 -1.58 22.98
CA GLU A 59 16.42 -2.29 24.22
C GLU A 59 15.00 -2.88 24.24
N ASN A 60 14.07 -2.34 23.43
CA ASN A 60 12.67 -2.77 23.44
C ASN A 60 12.19 -3.36 22.11
N ALA A 61 13.07 -3.54 21.12
CA ALA A 61 12.70 -3.91 19.75
C ALA A 61 11.82 -5.16 19.68
N GLU A 62 12.27 -6.25 20.30
CA GLU A 62 11.54 -7.53 20.31
C GLU A 62 10.17 -7.40 20.98
N LYS A 63 10.10 -6.73 22.13
CA LYS A 63 8.84 -6.49 22.85
C LYS A 63 7.87 -5.65 22.03
N ARG A 64 8.37 -4.62 21.33
CA ARG A 64 7.53 -3.74 20.49
C ARG A 64 7.04 -4.46 19.25
N GLU A 65 7.88 -5.28 18.63
CA GLU A 65 7.48 -6.16 17.53
C GLU A 65 6.34 -7.10 17.95
N GLU A 66 6.51 -7.82 19.04
CA GLU A 66 5.48 -8.72 19.57
C GLU A 66 4.17 -7.98 19.85
N GLU A 67 4.24 -6.80 20.46
CA GLU A 67 3.06 -5.98 20.74
C GLU A 67 2.35 -5.53 19.46
N ILE A 68 3.10 -5.12 18.42
CA ILE A 68 2.56 -4.70 17.13
C ILE A 68 1.82 -5.86 16.46
N TYR A 69 2.45 -7.04 16.37
CA TYR A 69 1.82 -8.20 15.74
C TYR A 69 0.64 -8.74 16.54
N ASN A 70 0.72 -8.75 17.88
CA ASN A 70 -0.40 -9.16 18.72
C ASN A 70 -1.61 -8.22 18.52
N ARG A 71 -1.39 -6.91 18.49
CA ARG A 71 -2.47 -5.94 18.20
C ARG A 71 -3.05 -6.13 16.80
N ALA A 72 -2.21 -6.41 15.80
CA ALA A 72 -2.67 -6.68 14.45
C ALA A 72 -3.54 -7.95 14.39
N LYS A 73 -3.11 -9.04 15.06
CA LYS A 73 -3.87 -10.29 15.16
C LYS A 73 -5.22 -10.08 15.82
N ILE A 74 -5.28 -9.34 16.93
CA ILE A 74 -6.53 -8.98 17.61
C ILE A 74 -7.43 -8.15 16.67
N ALA A 75 -6.86 -7.17 15.95
CA ALA A 75 -7.61 -6.34 15.01
C ALA A 75 -8.19 -7.18 13.87
N PHE A 76 -7.39 -8.04 13.23
CA PHE A 76 -7.87 -8.94 12.18
C PHE A 76 -8.95 -9.88 12.68
N GLY A 77 -8.77 -10.51 13.85
CA GLY A 77 -9.80 -11.36 14.46
C GLY A 77 -11.10 -10.60 14.72
N ALA A 78 -11.04 -9.40 15.28
CA ALA A 78 -12.22 -8.58 15.54
C ALA A 78 -12.94 -8.14 14.24
N LEU A 79 -12.18 -7.76 13.21
CA LEU A 79 -12.71 -7.33 11.91
C LEU A 79 -13.28 -8.50 11.11
N SER A 80 -12.59 -9.65 11.11
CA SER A 80 -13.06 -10.90 10.51
C SER A 80 -14.36 -11.36 11.17
N ASN A 81 -14.43 -11.37 12.51
CA ASN A 81 -15.67 -11.70 13.23
C ASN A 81 -16.79 -10.71 12.93
N ARG A 82 -16.47 -9.42 12.83
CA ARG A 82 -17.47 -8.40 12.47
C ARG A 82 -18.02 -8.60 11.07
N LEU A 83 -17.14 -8.88 10.12
CA LEU A 83 -17.49 -9.08 8.73
C LEU A 83 -18.33 -10.35 8.55
N GLY A 84 -17.93 -11.45 9.20
CA GLY A 84 -18.58 -12.75 9.03
C GLY A 84 -18.65 -13.12 7.55
N GLU A 85 -19.88 -13.36 7.07
CA GLU A 85 -20.22 -13.63 5.67
C GLU A 85 -20.85 -12.41 4.95
N GLN A 86 -20.83 -11.23 5.58
CA GLN A 86 -21.44 -10.02 5.01
C GLN A 86 -20.58 -9.44 3.89
N ASN A 87 -21.23 -8.67 3.00
CA ASN A 87 -20.55 -8.02 1.89
C ASN A 87 -19.70 -6.81 2.32
N PHE A 88 -20.00 -6.21 3.48
CA PHE A 88 -19.36 -5.05 4.08
C PHE A 88 -19.40 -5.20 5.60
N LEU A 89 -18.65 -4.39 6.34
CA LEU A 89 -18.61 -4.40 7.82
C LEU A 89 -19.95 -3.95 8.47
N PHE A 90 -20.77 -3.26 7.68
CA PHE A 90 -22.09 -2.73 8.03
C PHE A 90 -23.02 -2.85 6.82
N ASP A 91 -24.30 -2.51 6.97
CA ASP A 91 -25.31 -2.67 5.92
C ASP A 91 -25.01 -1.93 4.61
N ARG A 92 -24.16 -0.89 4.65
CA ARG A 92 -23.74 -0.09 3.49
C ARG A 92 -22.22 0.12 3.51
N PRO A 93 -21.57 0.21 2.33
CA PRO A 93 -20.15 0.50 2.25
C PRO A 93 -19.82 1.83 2.93
N SER A 94 -18.75 1.83 3.70
CA SER A 94 -18.32 2.97 4.50
C SER A 94 -16.84 3.28 4.29
N SER A 95 -16.38 4.43 4.82
CA SER A 95 -14.94 4.75 4.85
C SER A 95 -14.10 3.70 5.60
N LEU A 96 -14.73 2.95 6.53
CA LEU A 96 -14.05 1.88 7.23
C LEU A 96 -13.80 0.68 6.31
N ASP A 97 -14.76 0.34 5.46
CA ASP A 97 -14.63 -0.71 4.45
C ASP A 97 -13.51 -0.39 3.46
N ALA A 98 -13.45 0.87 2.99
CA ALA A 98 -12.37 1.35 2.13
C ALA A 98 -11.00 1.26 2.82
N SER A 99 -10.93 1.67 4.08
CA SER A 99 -9.69 1.59 4.86
C SER A 99 -9.26 0.14 5.06
N LEU A 100 -10.20 -0.75 5.41
CA LEU A 100 -9.93 -2.17 5.59
C LEU A 100 -9.45 -2.80 4.28
N LEU A 101 -10.15 -2.54 3.18
CA LEU A 101 -9.80 -3.03 1.85
C LEU A 101 -8.36 -2.61 1.48
N ALA A 102 -8.00 -1.35 1.71
CA ALA A 102 -6.66 -0.86 1.45
C ALA A 102 -5.60 -1.63 2.27
N HIS A 103 -5.85 -1.89 3.55
CA HIS A 103 -4.91 -2.65 4.39
C HIS A 103 -4.77 -4.09 3.92
N VAL A 104 -5.90 -4.78 3.66
CA VAL A 104 -5.89 -6.19 3.24
C VAL A 104 -5.21 -6.35 1.87
N LEU A 105 -5.58 -5.53 0.89
CA LEU A 105 -4.95 -5.59 -0.44
C LEU A 105 -3.48 -5.22 -0.38
N PHE A 106 -3.09 -4.20 0.39
CA PHE A 106 -1.68 -3.86 0.56
C PHE A 106 -0.92 -5.04 1.17
N THR A 107 -1.41 -5.62 2.26
CA THR A 107 -0.75 -6.76 2.89
C THR A 107 -0.60 -7.97 1.95
N LEU A 108 -1.63 -8.28 1.15
CA LEU A 108 -1.58 -9.44 0.24
C LEU A 108 -0.69 -9.20 -0.99
N ASN A 109 -0.67 -7.98 -1.53
CA ASN A 109 -0.02 -7.70 -2.81
C ASN A 109 1.36 -7.05 -2.68
N ALA A 110 1.61 -6.29 -1.61
CA ALA A 110 2.86 -5.57 -1.41
C ALA A 110 3.85 -6.34 -0.55
N LEU A 111 3.40 -7.03 0.51
CA LEU A 111 4.29 -7.70 1.45
C LEU A 111 4.73 -9.08 0.91
N PRO A 112 6.00 -9.48 1.14
CA PRO A 112 6.54 -10.76 0.67
C PRO A 112 5.87 -11.93 1.39
N GLU A 113 6.00 -13.14 0.85
CA GLU A 113 5.43 -14.36 1.47
C GLU A 113 6.03 -14.68 2.84
N THR A 114 7.25 -14.23 3.10
CA THR A 114 7.93 -14.34 4.40
C THR A 114 7.36 -13.41 5.47
N SER A 115 6.41 -12.54 5.12
CA SER A 115 5.83 -11.56 6.03
C SER A 115 4.99 -12.22 7.13
N VAL A 116 5.24 -11.83 8.38
CA VAL A 116 4.50 -12.28 9.57
C VAL A 116 3.08 -11.70 9.55
N LEU A 117 2.95 -10.42 9.19
CA LEU A 117 1.64 -9.79 9.06
C LEU A 117 0.79 -10.44 7.96
N ARG A 118 1.41 -10.79 6.82
CA ARG A 118 0.71 -11.47 5.72
C ARG A 118 0.24 -12.86 6.12
N SER A 119 1.10 -13.67 6.73
CA SER A 119 0.70 -15.00 7.20
C SER A 119 -0.41 -14.92 8.26
N THR A 120 -0.34 -13.95 9.17
CA THR A 120 -1.39 -13.69 10.16
C THR A 120 -2.73 -13.32 9.51
N LEU A 121 -2.74 -12.44 8.50
CA LEU A 121 -3.95 -12.07 7.77
C LEU A 121 -4.57 -13.29 7.06
N LEU A 122 -3.74 -14.18 6.50
CA LEU A 122 -4.19 -15.37 5.78
C LEU A 122 -4.87 -16.40 6.70
N GLU A 123 -4.69 -16.33 8.03
CA GLU A 123 -5.49 -17.11 8.99
C GLU A 123 -7.00 -16.76 8.90
N PHE A 124 -7.35 -15.57 8.39
CA PHE A 124 -8.72 -15.05 8.28
C PHE A 124 -9.22 -15.06 6.83
N SER A 125 -9.57 -16.24 6.31
CA SER A 125 -9.91 -16.46 4.89
C SER A 125 -11.07 -15.60 4.38
N ASN A 126 -12.04 -15.27 5.22
CA ASN A 126 -13.16 -14.38 4.86
C ASN A 126 -12.69 -12.97 4.50
N MET A 127 -11.61 -12.48 5.12
CA MET A 127 -11.02 -11.17 4.79
C MET A 127 -10.38 -11.17 3.40
N SER A 128 -9.65 -12.22 3.05
CA SER A 128 -9.06 -12.38 1.71
C SER A 128 -10.16 -12.47 0.64
N ARG A 129 -11.22 -13.25 0.90
CA ARG A 129 -12.37 -13.36 0.00
C ARG A 129 -13.07 -12.02 -0.21
N TYR A 130 -13.28 -11.29 0.88
CA TYR A 130 -13.86 -9.95 0.86
C TYR A 130 -13.03 -8.99 0.02
N ALA A 131 -11.72 -8.96 0.21
CA ALA A 131 -10.85 -8.06 -0.54
C ALA A 131 -10.77 -8.40 -2.03
N GLU A 132 -10.67 -9.67 -2.41
CA GLU A 132 -10.70 -10.08 -3.82
C GLU A 132 -12.05 -9.74 -4.48
N LYS A 133 -13.17 -9.95 -3.78
CA LYS A 133 -14.49 -9.56 -4.28
C LYS A 133 -14.54 -8.05 -4.55
N LEU A 134 -14.14 -7.22 -3.59
CA LEU A 134 -14.22 -5.76 -3.78
C LEU A 134 -13.19 -5.23 -4.78
N LYS A 135 -12.03 -5.88 -4.91
CA LYS A 135 -11.04 -5.56 -5.95
C LYS A 135 -11.62 -5.78 -7.35
N THR A 136 -12.25 -6.92 -7.60
CA THR A 136 -12.87 -7.20 -8.90
C THR A 136 -14.01 -6.23 -9.21
N GLU A 137 -14.87 -5.94 -8.22
CA GLU A 137 -16.01 -5.04 -8.36
C GLU A 137 -15.62 -3.57 -8.60
N PHE A 138 -14.63 -3.05 -7.87
CA PHE A 138 -14.31 -1.62 -7.90
C PHE A 138 -13.07 -1.24 -8.72
N LEU A 139 -12.05 -2.10 -8.77
CA LEU A 139 -10.78 -1.76 -9.43
C LEU A 139 -10.73 -2.33 -10.85
N GLU A 140 -11.23 -3.54 -11.05
CA GLU A 140 -11.15 -4.21 -12.35
C GLU A 140 -12.35 -3.87 -13.24
N ALA A 141 -13.59 -3.88 -12.71
CA ALA A 141 -14.77 -3.50 -13.50
C ALA A 141 -14.72 -2.04 -13.99
N SER A 142 -14.15 -1.14 -13.19
CA SER A 142 -13.93 0.27 -13.56
C SER A 142 -12.92 0.43 -14.72
N SER A 143 -11.99 -0.51 -14.87
CA SER A 143 -11.00 -0.49 -15.94
C SER A 143 -11.61 -0.85 -17.31
N SER A 144 -12.72 -1.59 -17.33
CA SER A 144 -13.46 -1.93 -18.55
C SER A 144 -14.38 -0.80 -19.05
N SER A 145 -14.65 0.23 -18.23
CA SER A 145 -15.54 1.36 -18.59
C SER A 145 -14.79 2.68 -18.87
N SER A 146 -13.46 2.68 -18.82
CA SER A 146 -12.62 3.87 -18.99
C SER A 146 -12.18 4.07 -20.45
N SER A 147 -13.05 4.62 -21.28
CA SER A 147 -12.63 5.28 -22.52
C SER A 147 -12.01 6.64 -22.15
N TYR A 148 -10.69 6.67 -21.96
CA TYR A 148 -9.95 7.93 -21.83
C TYR A 148 -10.16 8.77 -23.10
N PRO A 149 -10.61 10.04 -23.02
CA PRO A 149 -10.51 10.94 -24.16
C PRO A 149 -9.03 11.25 -24.39
N GLN A 150 -8.46 10.74 -25.49
CA GLN A 150 -7.14 11.15 -25.98
C GLN A 150 -7.17 12.65 -26.30
N THR A 151 -6.61 13.47 -25.43
CA THR A 151 -6.14 14.80 -25.81
C THR A 151 -4.91 14.63 -26.70
N GLN A 152 -5.11 14.64 -28.02
CA GLN A 152 -4.04 14.76 -29.00
C GLN A 152 -3.39 16.14 -28.83
N SER A 153 -2.21 16.19 -28.21
CA SER A 153 -1.32 17.34 -28.25
C SER A 153 -0.37 17.20 -29.43
N ASP A 154 -0.79 17.67 -30.60
CA ASP A 154 0.07 17.73 -31.80
C ASP A 154 1.14 18.82 -31.62
N PHE A 155 2.27 18.46 -31.02
CA PHE A 155 3.49 19.26 -31.10
C PHE A 155 4.13 19.09 -32.48
N SER A 156 3.71 19.94 -33.43
CA SER A 156 4.40 20.08 -34.73
C SER A 156 5.66 20.95 -34.56
N SER A 157 6.82 20.31 -34.37
CA SER A 157 8.12 21.00 -34.36
C SER A 157 8.67 21.22 -35.77
N SER A 158 9.04 22.46 -36.03
CA SER A 158 9.53 23.09 -37.26
C SER A 158 10.70 22.39 -37.99
N SER A 159 10.66 22.45 -39.33
CA SER A 159 11.86 22.49 -40.17
C SER A 159 11.64 23.48 -41.32
N ARG A 160 12.01 24.76 -41.13
CA ARG A 160 12.07 25.74 -42.22
C ARG A 160 13.47 25.72 -42.83
N ARG A 161 13.56 25.31 -44.10
CA ARG A 161 14.74 25.40 -44.94
C ARG A 161 15.16 26.86 -45.15
N LYS A 162 16.46 27.11 -44.98
CA LYS A 162 17.16 28.38 -45.20
C LYS A 162 17.31 28.62 -46.71
N GLY A 163 16.85 29.76 -47.22
CA GLY A 163 17.14 30.25 -48.57
C GLY A 163 17.43 31.74 -48.52
N PRO A 164 18.54 32.24 -49.10
CA PRO A 164 18.85 33.66 -49.11
C PRO A 164 18.14 34.39 -50.27
N SER A 165 17.52 35.53 -49.98
CA SER A 165 17.00 36.48 -50.97
C SER A 165 18.04 37.57 -51.21
N ASN A 166 18.61 37.60 -52.42
CA ASN A 166 19.36 38.75 -52.95
C ASN A 166 18.41 39.57 -53.84
N SER A 167 18.33 40.87 -53.62
CA SER A 167 17.72 41.84 -54.53
C SER A 167 18.65 43.03 -54.71
N SER A 168 19.24 43.15 -55.90
CA SER A 168 19.60 44.38 -56.61
C SER A 168 19.58 44.05 -58.09
#